data_AF-A0A246GAL2-F1
#
_entry.id   AF-A0A246GAL2-F1
#
_cell.length_a   1.000
_cell.length_b   1.000
_cell.length_c   1.000
_cell.angle_alpha   90.00
_cell.angle_beta   90.00
_cell.angle_gamma   90.00
#
_symmetry.space_group_name_H-M   'P 1'
#
loop_
_entity.id
_entity.type
_entity.pdbx_description
1 polymer ?
#
loop_
_entity_poly.entity_id
_entity_poly.type
_entity_poly.pdbx_seq_one_letter_code
_entity_poly.pdbx_strand_id
1 'polypeptide(L)' 'MNYKIIILNEAKTDFRESYKWYKEISPKLAKRFQNSFKKSVSVLSKTPLHFQIRYDDIRVIM' A
#
# COMPACT_ATOMS: atom_id res chain seq x y z
N MET A 1 -17.61 -8.62 2.96
CA MET A 1 -16.58 -9.65 3.27
C MET A 1 -15.33 -8.93 3.75
N ASN A 2 -14.75 -9.30 4.88
CA ASN A 2 -13.52 -8.70 5.39
C ASN A 2 -12.39 -9.70 5.22
N TYR A 3 -11.43 -9.37 4.36
CA TYR A 3 -10.24 -10.18 4.14
C TYR A 3 -9.16 -9.78 5.14
N LYS A 4 -8.45 -10.78 5.67
CA LYS A 4 -7.28 -10.56 6.50
C LYS A 4 -6.12 -10.10 5.62
N ILE A 5 -5.57 -8.92 5.93
CA ILE A 5 -4.38 -8.40 5.26
C ILE A 5 -3.13 -8.92 5.96
N ILE A 6 -2.23 -9.52 5.20
CA ILE A 6 -0.91 -9.92 5.65
C ILE A 6 0.10 -9.05 4.91
N ILE A 7 0.86 -8.25 5.66
CA ILE A 7 1.94 -7.42 5.12
C ILE A 7 3.26 -8.12 5.40
N LEU A 8 3.94 -8.53 4.34
CA LEU A 8 5.26 -9.16 4.40
C LEU A 8 6.30 -8.22 5.01
N ASN A 9 7.39 -8.76 5.54
CA ASN A 9 8.40 -7.95 6.24
C ASN A 9 9.15 -7.04 5.25
N GLU A 10 9.40 -7.54 4.05
CA GLU A 10 9.97 -6.82 2.92
C GLU A 10 9.11 -5.59 2.59
N ALA A 11 7.79 -5.78 2.44
CA ALA A 11 6.85 -4.68 2.20
C ALA A 11 6.80 -3.65 3.34
N LYS A 12 7.05 -4.05 4.61
CA LYS A 12 7.19 -3.10 5.72
C LYS A 12 8.47 -2.28 5.60
N THR A 13 9.56 -2.89 5.16
CA THR A 13 10.83 -2.22 4.91
C THR A 13 10.67 -1.21 3.78
N ASP A 14 10.10 -1.62 2.64
CA ASP A 14 9.84 -0.74 1.49
C ASP A 14 8.98 0.47 1.89
N PHE A 15 7.94 0.24 2.70
CA PHE A 15 7.10 1.32 3.21
C PHE A 15 7.90 2.32 4.07
N ARG A 16 8.78 1.83 4.96
CA ARG A 16 9.60 2.69 5.83
C ARG A 16 10.59 3.52 5.04
N GLU A 17 11.25 2.90 4.06
CA GLU A 17 12.21 3.57 3.19
C GLU A 17 11.53 4.65 2.34
N SER A 18 10.41 4.30 1.69
CA SER A 18 9.60 5.23 0.92
C SER A 18 9.09 6.40 1.78
N TYR A 19 8.60 6.11 2.98
CA TYR A 19 8.13 7.16 3.90
C TYR A 19 9.27 8.08 4.33
N LYS A 20 10.45 7.53 4.62
CA LYS A 20 11.65 8.32 4.99
C LYS A 20 12.07 9.22 3.84
N TRP A 21 12.16 8.69 2.62
CA TRP A 21 12.50 9.45 1.42
C TRP A 21 11.52 10.61 1.18
N TYR A 22 10.21 10.34 1.24
CA TYR A 22 9.21 11.39 1.11
C TYR A 22 9.26 12.43 2.24
N LYS A 23 9.66 12.03 3.45
CA LYS A 23 9.78 12.92 4.61
C LYS A 23 10.96 13.87 4.46
N GLU A 24 12.07 13.40 3.88
CA GLU A 24 13.24 14.23 3.54
C GLU A 24 12.88 15.31 2.52
N ILE A 25 11.98 15.03 1.57
CA ILE A 25 11.45 16.03 0.64
C ILE A 25 10.48 16.99 1.34
N SER A 26 9.46 16.45 2.03
CA SER A 26 8.50 17.25 2.78
C SER A 26 7.70 16.38 3.77
N PRO A 27 7.57 16.79 5.05
CA PRO A 27 6.71 16.09 6.00
C PRO A 27 5.25 15.94 5.54
N LYS A 28 4.73 16.93 4.80
CA LYS A 28 3.38 16.89 4.23
C LYS A 28 3.26 15.78 3.18
N LEU A 29 4.30 15.57 2.38
CA LEU A 29 4.34 14.53 1.36
C LEU A 29 4.37 13.13 1.97
N ALA A 30 5.19 12.92 3.01
CA ALA A 30 5.19 11.66 3.76
C ALA A 30 3.82 11.33 4.37
N LYS A 31 3.12 12.33 4.90
CA LYS A 31 1.74 12.16 5.41
C LYS A 31 0.76 11.80 4.30
N ARG A 32 0.86 12.42 3.12
CA ARG A 32 0.03 12.09 1.95
C ARG A 32 0.28 10.65 1.48
N PHE A 33 1.54 10.24 1.39
CA PHE A 33 1.92 8.87 1.05
C PHE A 33 1.34 7.86 2.03
N GLN A 34 1.55 8.06 3.34
CA GLN A 34 1.00 7.18 4.37
C GLN A 34 -0.53 7.06 4.31
N ASN A 35 -1.23 8.18 4.07
CA ASN A 35 -2.69 8.19 3.96
C ASN A 35 -3.17 7.44 2.70
N SER A 36 -2.48 7.62 1.57
CA SER A 36 -2.76 6.87 0.34
C SER A 36 -2.58 5.36 0.56
N PHE A 37 -1.47 4.95 1.17
CA PHE A 37 -1.23 3.54 1.50
C PHE A 37 -2.34 2.95 2.41
N LYS A 38 -2.72 3.65 3.48
CA LYS A 38 -3.82 3.22 4.37
C LYS A 38 -5.14 3.07 3.63
N LYS A 39 -5.44 3.99 2.70
CA LYS A 39 -6.65 3.92 1.87
C LYS A 39 -6.62 2.67 0.98
N SER A 40 -5.49 2.40 0.33
CA SER A 40 -5.30 1.21 -0.50
C SER A 40 -5.50 -0.08 0.30
N VAL A 41 -4.90 -0.19 1.48
CA VAL A 41 -5.09 -1.35 2.37
C VAL A 41 -6.55 -1.52 2.79
N SER A 42 -7.26 -0.42 3.08
CA SER A 42 -8.69 -0.48 3.43
C SER A 42 -9.58 -0.93 2.28
N VAL A 43 -9.24 -0.59 1.03
CA VAL A 43 -9.95 -1.10 -0.14
C VAL A 43 -9.64 -2.58 -0.36
N LEU A 44 -8.37 -2.98 -0.26
CA LEU A 44 -7.94 -4.37 -0.39
C LEU A 44 -8.60 -5.29 0.65
N SER A 45 -8.83 -4.81 1.87
CA SER A 45 -9.50 -5.61 2.90
C SER A 45 -10.97 -5.90 2.59
N LYS A 46 -11.59 -5.14 1.67
CA LYS A 46 -13.01 -5.27 1.30
C LYS A 46 -13.21 -5.91 -0.06
N THR A 47 -12.42 -5.51 -1.06
CA THR A 47 -12.60 -5.87 -2.47
C THR A 47 -11.27 -6.21 -3.16
N PRO A 48 -10.51 -7.21 -2.69
CA PRO A 48 -9.20 -7.54 -3.25
C PRO A 48 -9.27 -8.10 -4.68
N LEU A 49 -10.39 -8.74 -5.05
CA LEU A 49 -10.56 -9.38 -6.35
C LEU A 49 -11.07 -8.45 -7.46
N HIS A 50 -11.32 -7.16 -7.16
CA HIS A 50 -11.78 -6.17 -8.15
C HIS A 50 -10.64 -5.64 -9.04
N PHE A 51 -9.39 -5.82 -8.63
CA PHE A 51 -8.23 -5.30 -9.36
C PHE A 51 -7.77 -6.28 -10.43
N GLN A 52 -7.40 -5.78 -11.60
CA GLN A 52 -6.92 -6.62 -12.70
C GLN A 52 -5.63 -7.37 -12.31
N ILE A 53 -5.55 -8.64 -12.71
CA ILE A 53 -4.31 -9.42 -12.68
C ILE A 53 -3.38 -8.87 -13.75
N ARG A 54 -2.16 -8.48 -13.36
CA ARG A 54 -1.15 -7.98 -14.30
C ARG A 54 -0.05 -9.00 -14.60
N TYR A 55 0.28 -9.85 -13.63
CA TYR A 55 1.32 -10.88 -13.75
C TYR A 55 0.88 -12.10 -12.95
N ASP A 56 0.72 -13.25 -13.57
CA ASP A 56 0.30 -14.51 -12.92
C ASP A 56 -0.90 -14.36 -11.97
N ASP A 57 -0.67 -14.23 -10.66
CA ASP A 57 -1.69 -14.02 -9.63
C ASP A 57 -1.62 -12.64 -8.94
N ILE A 58 -0.71 -11.78 -9.39
CA ILE A 58 -0.44 -10.44 -8.87
C ILE A 58 -1.46 -9.42 -9.41
N ARG A 59 -2.12 -8.73 -8.49
CA ARG A 59 -3.04 -7.62 -8.76
C ARG A 59 -2.42 -6.29 -8.35
N VAL A 60 -2.64 -5.25 -9.15
CA VAL A 60 -2.09 -3.91 -8.90
C VAL A 60 -3.22 -2.91 -8.68
N ILE A 61 -3.12 -2.15 -7.60
CA ILE A 61 -3.98 -1.00 -7.30
C ILE A 61 -3.31 0.28 -7.83
N MET A 62 -4.09 1.12 -8.52
CA MET A 62 -3.65 2.39 -9.11
C MET A 62 -4.02 3.58 -8.23
#